data_AF-A0A1L7G9F8-F1
#
_entry.id   AF-A0A1L7G9F8-F1
#
_cell.length_a   1.000
_cell.length_b   1.000
_cell.length_c   1.000
_cell.angle_alpha   90.00
_cell.angle_beta   90.00
_cell.angle_gamma   90.00
#
_symmetry.space_group_name_H-M   'P 1'
#
loop_
_entity.id
_entity.type
_entity.pdbx_description
1 polymer ?
#
loop_
_entity_poly.entity_id
_entity_poly.type
_entity_poly.pdbx_seq_one_letter_code
_entity_poly.pdbx_strand_id
1 'polypeptide(L)' 'MSARVPDPDPRDTARPYGGAAPGETPAGESSTGSGAGPYRPLTRGWGKGPLVLICLVALACALFFLAYAIMLNV' A
#
# COMPACT_ATOMS: atom_id res chain seq x y z
N MET A 1 -17.50 2.97 58.08
CA MET A 1 -18.37 2.22 57.14
C MET A 1 -17.59 1.97 55.85
N SER A 2 -17.20 0.73 55.56
CA SER A 2 -16.71 0.36 54.22
C SER A 2 -17.89 0.27 53.27
N ALA A 3 -17.95 1.13 52.26
CA ALA A 3 -18.88 0.98 51.16
C ALA A 3 -18.45 -0.24 50.33
N ARG A 4 -19.17 -1.35 50.44
CA ARG A 4 -18.99 -2.48 49.51
C ARG A 4 -19.66 -2.09 48.20
N VAL A 5 -18.85 -1.79 47.19
CA VAL A 5 -19.32 -1.69 45.81
C VAL A 5 -19.83 -3.08 45.40
N PRO A 6 -21.08 -3.23 44.91
CA PRO A 6 -21.57 -4.50 44.41
C PRO A 6 -20.74 -4.96 43.21
N ASP A 7 -20.42 -6.25 43.16
CA ASP A 7 -19.75 -6.87 42.01
C ASP A 7 -20.65 -6.76 40.76
N PRO A 8 -20.17 -6.24 39.62
CA PRO A 8 -21.00 -6.10 38.42
C PRO A 8 -21.48 -7.46 37.89
N ASP A 9 -22.74 -7.53 37.45
CA ASP A 9 -23.32 -8.75 36.86
C ASP A 9 -22.48 -9.20 35.65
N PRO A 10 -22.07 -10.48 35.56
CA PRO A 10 -21.32 -11.02 34.41
C PRO A 10 -21.97 -10.79 33.04
N ARG A 11 -23.28 -10.48 33.02
CA ARG A 11 -24.02 -10.12 31.80
C ARG A 11 -23.77 -8.68 31.33
N ASP A 12 -23.38 -7.79 32.24
CA ASP A 12 -23.05 -6.39 31.94
C ASP A 12 -21.55 -6.16 31.69
N THR A 13 -20.71 -7.18 31.91
CA THR A 13 -19.29 -7.13 31.55
C THR A 13 -19.09 -7.44 30.07
N ALA A 14 -18.83 -6.42 29.26
CA ALA A 14 -18.32 -6.61 27.91
C ALA A 14 -17.00 -7.42 27.99
N ARG A 15 -16.98 -8.61 27.39
CA ARG A 15 -15.78 -9.47 27.37
C ARG A 15 -14.66 -8.73 26.62
N PRO A 16 -13.45 -8.59 27.19
CA PRO A 16 -12.38 -7.78 26.60
C PRO A 16 -11.70 -8.44 25.39
N TYR A 17 -12.17 -9.62 24.96
CA TYR A 17 -11.60 -10.34 23.83
C TYR A 17 -12.49 -10.15 22.61
N GLY A 18 -12.31 -9.02 21.93
CA GLY A 18 -12.87 -8.74 20.61
C GLY A 18 -12.19 -9.58 19.52
N GLY A 19 -12.36 -10.90 19.60
CA GLY A 19 -12.04 -11.83 18.52
C GLY A 19 -13.34 -12.35 17.93
N ALA A 20 -13.50 -12.21 16.61
CA ALA A 20 -14.66 -12.68 15.87
C ALA A 20 -14.93 -14.17 16.17
N ALA A 21 -16.21 -14.57 16.14
CA ALA A 21 -16.60 -15.93 16.44
C ALA A 21 -15.85 -16.94 15.54
N PRO A 22 -15.49 -18.14 16.01
CA PRO A 22 -14.82 -19.14 15.18
C PRO A 22 -15.70 -19.52 13.97
N GLY A 23 -15.35 -19.03 12.79
CA GLY A 23 -16.14 -19.13 11.55
C GLY A 23 -16.46 -17.78 10.90
N GLU A 24 -16.37 -16.70 11.68
CA GLU A 24 -16.35 -15.34 11.20
C GLU A 24 -14.88 -15.01 10.93
N THR A 25 -14.44 -15.24 9.69
CA THR A 25 -13.14 -14.77 9.22
C THR A 25 -13.00 -13.31 9.68
N PRO A 26 -11.93 -12.94 10.42
CA PRO A 26 -11.65 -11.54 10.71
C PRO A 26 -11.85 -10.73 9.44
N ALA A 27 -12.53 -9.58 9.51
CA ALA A 27 -12.80 -8.72 8.36
C ALA A 27 -11.51 -8.64 7.55
N GLY A 28 -11.52 -9.32 6.39
CA GLY A 28 -10.32 -9.59 5.62
C GLY A 28 -9.58 -8.29 5.53
N GLU A 29 -8.37 -8.26 6.08
CA GLU A 29 -7.60 -7.04 6.31
C GLU A 29 -7.77 -6.19 5.08
N SER A 30 -8.34 -5.00 5.30
CA SER A 30 -8.74 -4.03 4.29
C SER A 30 -7.54 -3.72 3.40
N SER A 31 -7.22 -4.61 2.46
CA SER A 31 -5.99 -4.54 1.66
C SER A 31 -6.10 -3.44 0.60
N THR A 32 -7.27 -2.87 0.49
CA THR A 32 -7.51 -1.53 0.01
C THR A 32 -8.51 -0.91 0.98
N GLY A 33 -8.02 -0.30 2.06
CA GLY A 33 -8.81 0.73 2.73
C GLY A 33 -9.40 1.65 1.67
N SER A 34 -10.57 2.24 1.92
CA SER A 34 -11.27 3.17 1.02
C SER A 34 -10.50 4.50 0.84
N GLY A 35 -9.17 4.44 0.76
CA GLY A 35 -8.17 5.47 0.98
C GLY A 35 -7.99 6.44 -0.18
N ALA A 36 -9.01 6.62 -1.01
CA ALA A 36 -9.16 7.92 -1.63
C ALA A 36 -10.02 8.73 -0.66
N GLY A 37 -9.36 9.39 0.31
CA GLY A 37 -10.00 10.48 1.05
C GLY A 37 -10.57 11.54 0.09
N PRO A 38 -11.22 12.60 0.61
CA PRO A 38 -11.86 13.62 -0.23
C PRO A 38 -10.98 14.04 -1.42
N TYR A 39 -11.58 14.08 -2.61
CA TYR A 39 -10.87 14.32 -3.86
C TYR A 39 -9.85 15.45 -3.71
N ARG A 40 -8.58 15.13 -3.94
CA ARG A 40 -7.48 16.09 -3.95
C ARG A 40 -6.97 16.21 -5.38
N PRO A 41 -6.87 17.42 -5.96
CA PRO A 41 -6.28 17.57 -7.28
C PRO A 41 -4.84 17.06 -7.24
N LEU A 42 -4.54 16.07 -8.09
CA LEU A 42 -3.21 15.50 -8.18
C LEU A 42 -2.26 16.56 -8.75
N THR A 43 -1.28 16.98 -7.96
CA THR A 43 -0.24 17.88 -8.47
C THR A 43 0.55 17.15 -9.55
N ARG A 44 0.96 17.88 -10.59
CA ARG A 44 1.76 17.31 -11.69
C ARG A 44 3.11 16.86 -11.13
N GLY A 45 3.20 15.58 -10.79
CA GLY A 45 4.34 14.99 -10.12
C GLY A 45 5.53 14.72 -11.03
N TRP A 46 6.62 14.25 -10.40
CA TRP A 46 7.90 13.93 -11.03
C TRP A 46 7.92 12.59 -11.81
N GLY A 47 6.78 11.93 -12.00
CA GLY A 47 6.73 10.61 -12.65
C GLY A 47 7.35 10.56 -14.05
N LYS A 48 7.35 11.67 -14.78
CA LYS A 48 8.01 11.76 -16.10
C LYS A 48 9.53 11.75 -16.01
N GLY A 49 10.14 12.19 -14.91
CA GLY A 49 11.59 12.27 -14.75
C GLY A 49 12.27 10.91 -14.88
N PRO A 50 11.92 9.92 -14.03
CA PRO A 50 12.47 8.56 -14.13
C PRO A 50 12.18 7.90 -15.48
N LEU A 51 10.99 8.10 -16.05
CA LEU A 51 10.64 7.54 -17.36
C LEU A 51 11.56 8.08 -18.47
N VAL A 52 11.77 9.40 -18.50
CA VAL A 52 12.67 10.03 -19.47
C VAL A 52 14.11 9.55 -19.31
N LEU A 53 14.57 9.39 -18.06
CA LEU A 53 15.92 8.88 -17.77
C LEU A 53 16.10 7.45 -18.31
N ILE A 54 15.13 6.56 -18.06
CA ILE A 54 15.15 5.18 -18.55
C ILE A 54 15.16 5.16 -20.08
N CYS A 55 14.30 5.96 -20.72
CA CYS A 55 14.27 6.07 -22.18
C CYS A 55 15.60 6.53 -22.76
N LEU A 56 16.26 7.53 -22.14
CA LEU A 56 17.58 8.00 -22.59
C LEU A 56 18.66 6.92 -22.49
N VAL A 57 18.70 6.20 -21.37
CA VAL A 57 19.66 5.10 -21.18
C VAL A 57 19.42 4.00 -22.20
N ALA A 58 18.16 3.60 -22.41
CA ALA A 58 17.80 2.61 -23.42
C ALA A 58 18.22 3.05 -24.83
N LEU A 59 18.01 4.32 -25.17
CA LEU A 59 18.40 4.89 -26.47
C LEU A 59 19.92 4.88 -26.66
N ALA A 60 20.68 5.24 -25.62
CA ALA A 60 22.15 5.19 -25.65
C ALA A 60 22.66 3.76 -25.85
N CYS A 61 22.10 2.78 -25.15
CA CYS A 61 22.43 1.37 -25.36
C CYS A 61 22.10 0.91 -26.79
N ALA A 62 20.91 1.25 -27.30
CA ALA A 62 20.50 0.87 -28.65
C ALA A 62 21.44 1.45 -29.73
N LEU A 63 21.81 2.73 -29.60
CA LEU A 63 22.73 3.38 -30.54
C LEU A 63 24.15 2.80 -30.46
N PHE A 64 24.61 2.43 -29.26
CA PHE A 64 25.90 1.75 -29.09
C PHE A 64 25.92 0.41 -29.84
N PHE A 65 24.90 -0.44 -29.64
CA PHE A 65 24.81 -1.72 -30.34
C PHE A 65 24.65 -1.55 -31.84
N LEU A 66 23.88 -0.55 -32.28
CA LEU A 66 23.73 -0.24 -33.70
C LEU A 66 25.07 0.16 -34.33
N ALA A 67 25.81 1.07 -33.70
CA ALA A 67 27.14 1.48 -34.17
C ALA A 67 28.12 0.29 -34.20
N TYR A 68 28.11 -0.55 -33.16
CA TYR A 68 28.93 -1.76 -33.08
C TYR A 68 28.60 -2.75 -34.22
N ALA A 69 27.31 -2.98 -34.48
CA ALA A 69 26.86 -3.85 -35.57
C ALA A 69 27.30 -3.31 -36.94
N ILE A 70 27.20 -2.01 -37.17
CA ILE A 70 27.68 -1.36 -38.40
C ILE A 70 29.19 -1.55 -38.55
N MET A 71 29.95 -1.35 -37.47
CA MET A 71 31.41 -1.48 -37.49
C MET A 71 31.89 -2.92 -37.75
N LEU A 72 31.17 -3.92 -37.26
CA LEU A 72 31.47 -5.33 -37.54
C LEU A 72 31.06 -5.78 -38.95
N ASN A 73 30.11 -5.08 -39.57
CA ASN A 73 29.54 -5.42 -40.88
C ASN A 73 30.22 -4.66 -42.04
N VAL A 74 31.23 -3.83 -41.76
CA VAL A 74 32.04 -3.14 -42.77
C VAL A 74 33.37 -3.85 -42.96
#